data_AF-A0A6L8ABV5-F1
#
_entry.id   AF-A0A6L8ABV5-F1
#
_cell.length_a   1.000
_cell.length_b   1.000
_cell.length_c   1.000
_cell.angle_alpha   90.00
_cell.angle_beta   90.00
_cell.angle_gamma   90.00
#
_symmetry.space_group_name_H-M   'P 1'
#
loop_
_entity.id
_entity.type
_entity.pdbx_description
1 polymer ?
#
loop_
_entity_poly.entity_id
_entity_poly.type
_entity_poly.pdbx_seq_one_letter_code
_entity_poly.pdbx_strand_id
1 'polypeptide(L)'
;MFTIVDEWGLKNSEESLGVYAFHLRAIRPTSIGLDGKGPFSNSELEIARKNCLKIVDKVLALNSKQKKLMVSIREVFSYSDLPSTVTLEGCLEPSSVLRERIAKLSLTDFEAFVNTIYSLPTILPPIYVGVTTKQSIQTRYYQHRRNFDKRVEGTFGGRFKDTGFQWSDLVFSYVPQVSHELGSEALEALEDYIQYFSRPILGRI
;
A
#
# COMPACT_ATOMS: atom_id res chain seq x y z
N MET A 1 18.45 2.95 12.24
CA MET A 1 18.55 1.78 11.34
C MET A 1 17.13 1.46 10.88
N PHE A 2 16.91 1.21 9.60
CA PHE A 2 15.61 0.81 9.05
C PHE A 2 15.47 -0.70 9.15
N THR A 3 14.43 -1.19 9.83
CA THR A 3 14.28 -2.62 10.09
C THR A 3 13.05 -3.14 9.35
N ILE A 4 13.26 -4.12 8.48
CA ILE A 4 12.19 -4.95 7.92
C ILE A 4 12.08 -6.17 8.84
N VAL A 5 10.91 -6.39 9.41
CA VAL A 5 10.67 -7.54 10.28
C VAL A 5 9.45 -8.29 9.81
N ASP A 6 9.52 -9.61 9.90
CA ASP A 6 8.30 -10.41 9.91
C ASP A 6 7.65 -10.34 11.30
N GLU A 7 6.48 -10.96 11.44
CA GLU A 7 5.73 -10.97 12.69
C GLU A 7 6.51 -11.63 13.84
N TRP A 8 7.35 -12.62 13.53
CA TRP A 8 8.18 -13.29 14.52
C TRP A 8 9.31 -12.37 15.02
N GLY A 9 10.01 -11.71 14.12
CA GLY A 9 11.04 -10.73 14.44
C GLY A 9 10.47 -9.53 15.21
N LEU A 10 9.27 -9.08 14.86
CA LEU A 10 8.58 -8.02 15.59
C LEU A 10 8.23 -8.45 17.01
N LYS A 11 7.69 -9.67 17.20
CA LYS A 11 7.32 -10.20 18.52
C LYS A 11 8.50 -10.29 19.48
N ASN A 12 9.70 -10.54 18.97
CA ASN A 12 10.91 -10.69 19.78
C ASN A 12 11.78 -9.42 19.84
N SER A 13 11.32 -8.31 19.25
CA SER A 13 12.03 -7.03 19.31
C SER A 13 11.69 -6.24 20.57
N GLU A 14 12.60 -5.36 20.99
CA GLU A 14 12.38 -4.46 22.12
C GLU A 14 11.24 -3.47 21.83
N GLU A 15 10.35 -3.30 22.80
CA GLU A 15 9.24 -2.36 22.67
C GLU A 15 9.77 -0.94 22.52
N SER A 16 9.31 -0.24 21.49
CA SER A 16 9.78 1.10 21.18
C SER A 16 8.69 1.96 20.57
N LEU A 17 8.82 3.27 20.75
CA LEU A 17 8.12 4.27 19.96
C LEU A 17 8.84 4.48 18.62
N GLY A 18 8.16 5.13 17.67
CA GLY A 18 8.79 5.56 16.43
C GLY A 18 7.84 5.58 15.25
N VAL A 19 8.40 5.41 14.07
CA VAL A 19 7.69 5.48 12.79
C VAL A 19 7.62 4.10 12.16
N TYR A 20 6.49 3.74 11.59
CA TYR A 20 6.29 2.48 10.88
C TYR A 20 5.55 2.66 9.57
N ALA A 21 5.74 1.70 8.67
CA ALA A 21 5.08 1.65 7.39
C ALA A 21 4.64 0.23 7.04
N PHE A 22 3.55 0.14 6.28
CA PHE A 22 3.13 -1.08 5.60
C PHE A 22 3.35 -0.92 4.11
N HIS A 23 4.08 -1.86 3.52
CA HIS A 23 4.31 -1.96 2.08
C HIS A 23 3.52 -3.12 1.51
N LEU A 24 3.02 -2.97 0.28
CA LEU A 24 2.29 -4.03 -0.40
C LEU A 24 3.25 -4.92 -1.20
N ARG A 25 3.31 -6.19 -0.83
CA ARG A 25 3.96 -7.27 -1.59
C ARG A 25 2.86 -8.14 -2.22
N ALA A 26 2.20 -7.57 -3.23
CA ALA A 26 1.06 -8.21 -3.89
C ALA A 26 1.44 -9.45 -4.69
N ILE A 27 2.60 -9.45 -5.35
CA ILE A 27 3.06 -10.55 -6.20
C ILE A 27 4.04 -11.40 -5.41
N ARG A 28 3.61 -12.60 -5.03
CA ARG A 28 4.46 -13.65 -4.44
C ARG A 28 4.49 -14.85 -5.36
N PRO A 29 5.64 -15.52 -5.57
CA PRO A 29 5.72 -16.72 -6.41
C PRO A 29 4.62 -17.74 -6.07
N THR A 30 4.47 -18.07 -4.78
CA THR A 30 3.45 -19.00 -4.31
C THR A 30 2.01 -18.53 -4.56
N SER A 31 1.75 -17.23 -4.43
CA SER A 31 0.40 -16.65 -4.66
C SER A 31 -0.06 -16.71 -6.12
N ILE A 32 0.87 -16.87 -7.07
CA ILE A 32 0.55 -16.98 -8.50
C ILE A 32 0.66 -18.42 -9.02
N GLY A 33 1.07 -19.39 -8.18
CA GLY A 33 1.23 -20.79 -8.54
C GLY A 33 2.65 -21.19 -8.95
N LEU A 34 3.67 -20.40 -8.60
CA LEU A 34 5.08 -20.76 -8.72
C LEU A 34 5.59 -21.23 -7.36
N ASP A 35 5.25 -22.47 -7.02
CA ASP A 35 5.65 -23.10 -5.77
C ASP A 35 6.98 -23.85 -5.95
N GLY A 36 7.99 -23.52 -5.14
CA GLY A 36 9.30 -24.18 -5.15
C GLY A 36 10.42 -23.36 -5.80
N LYS A 37 11.54 -24.02 -6.14
CA LYS A 37 12.79 -23.37 -6.62
C LYS A 37 13.02 -23.50 -8.14
N GLY A 38 12.02 -23.95 -8.90
CA GLY A 38 12.13 -24.17 -10.34
C GLY A 38 13.07 -25.32 -10.73
N PRO A 39 13.30 -25.55 -12.04
CA PRO A 39 12.72 -24.81 -13.16
C PRO A 39 11.22 -25.10 -13.35
N PHE A 40 10.46 -24.08 -13.73
CA PHE A 40 9.03 -24.22 -14.04
C PHE A 40 8.82 -24.54 -15.52
N SER A 41 7.81 -25.34 -15.83
CA SER A 41 7.37 -25.59 -17.19
C SER A 41 6.72 -24.35 -17.82
N ASN A 42 6.73 -24.28 -19.15
CA ASN A 42 6.05 -23.20 -19.88
C ASN A 42 4.55 -23.11 -19.51
N SER A 43 3.89 -24.23 -19.28
CA SER A 43 2.47 -24.27 -18.89
C SER A 43 2.25 -23.64 -17.50
N GLU A 44 3.11 -23.95 -16.53
CA GLU A 44 3.04 -23.35 -15.19
C GLU A 44 3.27 -21.84 -15.24
N LEU A 45 4.25 -21.40 -16.03
CA LEU A 45 4.56 -19.98 -16.20
C LEU A 45 3.43 -19.20 -16.91
N GLU A 46 2.73 -19.80 -17.88
CA GLU A 46 1.55 -19.17 -18.50
C GLU A 46 0.38 -19.03 -17.50
N ILE A 47 0.12 -20.06 -16.69
CA ILE A 47 -0.89 -20.01 -15.62
C ILE A 47 -0.51 -18.94 -14.60
N ALA A 48 0.74 -18.91 -14.18
CA ALA A 48 1.27 -17.92 -13.25
C ALA A 48 1.17 -16.50 -13.80
N ARG A 49 1.43 -16.29 -15.10
CA ARG A 49 1.24 -14.98 -15.75
C ARG A 49 -0.21 -14.55 -15.71
N LYS A 50 -1.15 -15.45 -16.03
CA LYS A 50 -2.58 -15.16 -15.94
C LYS A 50 -3.01 -14.78 -14.53
N ASN A 51 -2.49 -15.46 -13.50
CA ASN A 51 -2.78 -15.14 -12.10
C ASN A 51 -2.12 -13.82 -11.67
N CYS A 52 -0.89 -13.57 -12.09
CA CYS A 52 -0.17 -12.31 -11.86
C CYS A 52 -0.96 -11.13 -12.44
N LEU A 53 -1.47 -11.24 -13.67
CA LEU A 53 -2.27 -10.18 -14.29
C LEU A 53 -3.55 -9.87 -13.50
N LYS A 54 -4.21 -10.88 -12.90
CA LYS A 54 -5.36 -10.64 -11.99
C LYS A 54 -4.96 -9.85 -10.74
N ILE A 55 -3.76 -10.10 -10.21
CA ILE A 55 -3.22 -9.35 -9.07
C ILE A 55 -2.90 -7.91 -9.49
N VAL A 56 -2.28 -7.72 -10.67
CA VAL A 56 -2.01 -6.39 -11.24
C VAL A 56 -3.32 -5.61 -11.41
N ASP A 57 -4.37 -6.24 -11.92
CA ASP A 57 -5.70 -5.63 -12.05
C ASP A 57 -6.25 -5.15 -10.70
N LYS A 58 -6.06 -5.92 -9.62
CA LYS A 58 -6.41 -5.50 -8.25
C LYS A 58 -5.57 -4.30 -7.78
N VAL A 59 -4.27 -4.28 -8.04
CA VAL A 59 -3.38 -3.15 -7.69
C VAL A 59 -3.78 -1.88 -8.45
N LEU A 60 -4.12 -2.00 -9.74
CA LEU A 60 -4.61 -0.87 -10.55
C LEU A 60 -5.97 -0.35 -10.03
N ALA A 61 -6.87 -1.25 -9.63
CA ALA A 61 -8.14 -0.89 -9.00
C ALA A 61 -7.94 -0.16 -7.66
N LEU A 62 -6.97 -0.58 -6.85
CA LEU A 62 -6.61 0.09 -5.60
C LEU A 62 -6.13 1.52 -5.84
N ASN A 63 -5.28 1.74 -6.84
CA ASN A 63 -4.76 3.07 -7.20
C ASN A 63 -5.80 4.01 -7.82
N SER A 64 -6.77 3.48 -8.57
CA SER A 64 -7.79 4.29 -9.26
C SER A 64 -8.88 4.80 -8.33
N LYS A 65 -9.24 4.06 -7.26
CA LYS A 65 -10.23 4.50 -6.26
C LYS A 65 -9.93 5.85 -5.62
N GLN A 66 -8.66 6.28 -5.61
CA GLN A 66 -8.24 7.54 -5.03
C GLN A 66 -8.28 8.76 -5.96
N LYS A 67 -8.51 8.57 -7.26
CA LYS A 67 -8.37 9.64 -8.25
C LYS A 67 -9.69 10.08 -8.86
N LYS A 68 -10.71 10.27 -8.02
CA LYS A 68 -11.90 11.03 -8.39
C LYS A 68 -11.56 12.51 -8.26
N LEU A 69 -11.53 13.20 -9.39
CA LEU A 69 -11.39 14.66 -9.45
C LEU A 69 -12.80 15.25 -9.38
N MET A 70 -13.11 15.96 -8.29
CA MET A 70 -14.29 16.82 -8.25
C MET A 70 -13.81 18.26 -8.37
N VAL A 71 -14.22 18.93 -9.45
CA VAL A 71 -13.95 20.34 -9.69
C VAL A 71 -15.28 21.07 -9.63
N SER A 72 -15.45 21.95 -8.64
CA SER A 72 -16.61 22.84 -8.57
C SER A 72 -16.22 24.20 -9.12
N ILE A 73 -16.82 24.60 -10.24
CA ILE A 73 -16.66 25.92 -10.85
C ILE A 73 -17.86 26.75 -10.41
N ARG A 74 -17.60 27.84 -9.68
CA ARG A 74 -18.63 28.79 -9.27
C ARG A 74 -18.51 30.04 -10.14
N GLU A 75 -19.57 30.36 -10.86
CA GLU A 75 -19.63 31.56 -11.67
C GLU A 75 -20.18 32.71 -10.81
N VAL A 76 -19.37 33.75 -10.63
CA VAL A 76 -19.76 34.94 -9.86
C VAL A 76 -20.11 36.04 -10.85
N PHE A 77 -21.39 36.17 -11.19
CA PHE A 77 -21.89 37.30 -11.98
C PHE A 77 -22.09 38.53 -11.11
N SER A 78 -21.69 39.70 -11.62
CA SER A 78 -21.86 41.00 -10.93
C SER A 78 -23.30 41.55 -11.00
N TYR A 79 -24.22 40.88 -11.71
CA TYR A 79 -25.53 41.43 -12.10
C TYR A 79 -26.73 40.50 -11.90
N SER A 80 -26.58 39.31 -11.29
CA SER A 80 -27.70 38.40 -10.98
C SER A 80 -27.61 37.86 -9.56
N ASP A 81 -28.70 37.96 -8.80
CA ASP A 81 -28.78 37.61 -7.36
C ASP A 81 -28.62 36.10 -7.04
N LEU A 82 -28.38 35.24 -8.04
CA LEU A 82 -28.21 33.80 -7.85
C LEU A 82 -26.89 33.33 -8.48
N PRO A 83 -25.90 32.91 -7.66
CA PRO A 83 -24.67 32.32 -8.18
C PRO A 83 -24.96 30.92 -8.75
N SER A 84 -24.55 30.70 -9.99
CA SER A 84 -24.58 29.37 -10.62
C SER A 84 -23.33 28.60 -10.24
N THR A 85 -23.49 27.35 -9.78
CA THR A 85 -22.38 26.43 -9.53
C THR A 85 -22.47 25.27 -10.50
N VAL A 86 -21.39 24.98 -11.22
CA VAL A 86 -21.24 23.80 -12.06
C VAL A 86 -20.23 22.86 -11.41
N THR A 87 -20.63 21.62 -11.11
CA THR A 87 -19.72 20.59 -10.61
C THR A 87 -19.34 19.64 -11.74
N LEU A 88 -18.04 19.54 -12.01
CA LEU A 88 -17.44 18.58 -12.93
C LEU A 88 -16.84 17.43 -12.14
N GLU A 89 -17.27 16.20 -12.44
CA GLU A 89 -16.68 14.99 -11.89
C GLU A 89 -15.88 14.27 -12.98
N GLY A 90 -14.59 14.06 -12.72
CA GLY A 90 -13.69 13.30 -13.59
C GLY A 90 -13.14 12.08 -12.85
N CYS A 91 -13.03 10.95 -13.54
CA CYS A 91 -12.36 9.76 -13.03
C CYS A 91 -11.08 9.53 -13.83
N LEU A 92 -9.93 9.43 -13.16
CA LEU A 92 -8.71 8.99 -13.83
C LEU A 92 -8.72 7.47 -13.95
N GLU A 93 -8.91 6.99 -15.18
CA GLU A 93 -8.79 5.56 -15.45
C GLU A 93 -7.34 5.09 -15.24
N PRO A 94 -7.13 3.93 -14.59
CA PRO A 94 -5.81 3.38 -14.44
C PRO A 94 -5.25 2.99 -15.80
N SER A 95 -4.03 3.45 -16.11
CA SER A 95 -3.35 3.10 -17.36
C SER A 95 -3.16 1.58 -17.48
N SER A 96 -3.68 0.98 -18.56
CA SER A 96 -3.49 -0.44 -18.89
C SER A 96 -2.05 -0.78 -19.29
N VAL A 97 -1.19 0.22 -19.49
CA VAL A 97 0.18 0.07 -20.01
C VAL A 97 1.00 -0.92 -19.17
N LEU A 98 0.89 -0.89 -17.84
CA LEU A 98 1.61 -1.83 -16.97
C LEU A 98 1.17 -3.27 -17.23
N ARG A 99 -0.16 -3.50 -17.26
CA ARG A 99 -0.75 -4.81 -17.49
C ARG A 99 -0.36 -5.37 -18.85
N GLU A 100 -0.41 -4.53 -19.90
CA GLU A 100 -0.01 -4.90 -21.25
C GLU A 100 1.48 -5.23 -21.36
N ARG A 101 2.34 -4.48 -20.68
CA ARG A 101 3.79 -4.75 -20.64
C ARG A 101 4.08 -6.10 -20.00
N ILE A 102 3.45 -6.42 -18.87
CA ILE A 102 3.62 -7.71 -18.19
C ILE A 102 3.10 -8.86 -19.06
N ALA A 103 1.96 -8.68 -19.74
CA ALA A 103 1.39 -9.70 -20.62
C ALA A 103 2.32 -10.07 -21.79
N LYS A 104 3.08 -9.09 -22.30
CA LYS A 104 4.01 -9.23 -23.42
C LYS A 104 5.41 -9.73 -23.04
N LEU A 105 5.72 -9.90 -21.75
CA LEU A 105 7.01 -10.46 -21.33
C LEU A 105 7.17 -11.88 -21.89
N SER A 106 8.40 -12.23 -22.27
CA SER A 106 8.74 -13.62 -22.54
C SER A 106 8.57 -14.45 -21.26
N LEU A 107 8.41 -15.76 -21.38
CA LEU A 107 8.26 -16.64 -20.20
C LEU A 107 9.46 -16.54 -19.25
N THR A 108 10.68 -16.46 -19.80
CA THR A 108 11.92 -16.28 -19.04
C THR A 108 11.97 -14.92 -18.34
N ASP A 109 11.62 -13.83 -19.05
CA ASP A 109 11.60 -12.50 -18.45
C ASP A 109 10.49 -12.37 -17.40
N PHE A 110 9.36 -13.05 -17.59
CA PHE A 110 8.26 -13.08 -16.65
C PHE A 110 8.68 -13.72 -15.31
N GLU A 111 9.39 -14.85 -15.34
CA GLU A 111 9.92 -15.48 -14.13
C GLU A 111 10.91 -14.55 -13.41
N ALA A 112 11.86 -13.96 -14.15
CA ALA A 112 12.80 -12.99 -13.61
C ALA A 112 12.10 -11.75 -13.02
N PHE A 113 11.05 -11.27 -13.68
CA PHE A 113 10.22 -10.16 -13.22
C PHE A 113 9.55 -10.49 -11.88
N VAL A 114 8.92 -11.66 -11.74
CA VAL A 114 8.26 -12.09 -10.49
C VAL A 114 9.26 -12.18 -9.33
N ASN A 115 10.42 -12.78 -9.56
CA ASN A 115 11.44 -12.92 -8.52
C ASN A 115 12.02 -11.56 -8.10
N THR A 116 12.19 -10.66 -9.07
CA THR A 116 12.68 -9.30 -8.82
C THR A 116 11.64 -8.51 -8.02
N ILE A 117 10.39 -8.43 -8.48
CA ILE A 117 9.37 -7.61 -7.82
C ILE A 117 9.04 -8.11 -6.40
N TYR A 118 9.09 -9.43 -6.17
CA TYR A 118 8.92 -10.03 -4.86
C TYR A 118 9.97 -9.53 -3.84
N SER A 119 11.16 -9.17 -4.33
CA SER A 119 12.31 -8.74 -3.52
C SER A 119 12.37 -7.22 -3.28
N LEU A 120 11.49 -6.43 -3.91
CA LEU A 120 11.52 -4.96 -3.83
C LEU A 120 10.33 -4.29 -3.10
N PRO A 121 9.63 -4.93 -2.13
CA PRO A 121 8.44 -4.32 -1.54
C PRO A 121 8.71 -3.00 -0.81
N THR A 122 9.91 -2.82 -0.24
CA THR A 122 10.29 -1.59 0.49
C THR A 122 10.80 -0.46 -0.40
N ILE A 123 11.11 -0.73 -1.66
CA ILE A 123 11.42 0.32 -2.65
C ILE A 123 10.12 0.97 -3.15
N LEU A 124 9.03 0.19 -3.17
CA LEU A 124 7.72 0.71 -3.54
C LEU A 124 7.16 1.61 -2.43
N PRO A 125 6.44 2.70 -2.80
CA PRO A 125 5.78 3.56 -1.83
C PRO A 125 4.93 2.74 -0.85
N PRO A 126 4.98 3.06 0.45
CA PRO A 126 4.15 2.39 1.45
C PRO A 126 2.67 2.64 1.13
N ILE A 127 1.82 1.65 1.44
CA ILE A 127 0.38 1.83 1.37
C ILE A 127 -0.17 2.51 2.62
N TYR A 128 0.56 2.50 3.72
CA TYR A 128 0.21 3.17 4.97
C TYR A 128 1.48 3.54 5.73
N VAL A 129 1.46 4.70 6.38
CA VAL A 129 2.49 5.16 7.31
C VAL A 129 1.79 5.60 8.58
N GLY A 130 2.44 5.37 9.73
CA GLY A 130 2.01 5.97 10.98
C GLY A 130 3.15 6.14 11.96
N VAL A 131 2.88 6.91 13.01
CA VAL A 131 3.78 7.05 14.16
C VAL A 131 3.15 6.48 15.42
N THR A 132 3.99 6.23 16.42
CA THR A 132 3.53 5.89 17.75
C THR A 132 4.03 6.90 18.78
N THR A 133 3.10 7.42 19.59
CA THR A 133 3.39 8.44 20.62
C THR A 133 3.08 7.97 22.05
N LYS A 134 2.17 6.99 22.21
CA LYS A 134 1.68 6.53 23.53
C LYS A 134 1.70 5.01 23.72
N GLN A 135 2.03 4.25 22.66
CA GLN A 135 2.00 2.79 22.66
C GLN A 135 3.15 2.27 21.80
N SER A 136 3.65 1.07 22.08
CA SER A 136 4.75 0.50 21.29
C SER A 136 4.36 0.27 19.83
N ILE A 137 5.34 0.29 18.92
CA ILE A 137 5.18 -0.06 17.50
C ILE A 137 4.57 -1.47 17.38
N GLN A 138 5.00 -2.40 18.23
CA GLN A 138 4.49 -3.77 18.32
C GLN A 138 2.99 -3.77 18.65
N THR A 139 2.58 -3.04 19.69
CA THR A 139 1.16 -2.91 20.07
C THR A 139 0.34 -2.36 18.91
N ARG A 140 0.86 -1.34 18.21
CA ARG A 140 0.18 -0.72 17.09
C ARG A 140 0.05 -1.67 15.88
N TYR A 141 1.07 -2.46 15.58
CA TYR A 141 1.00 -3.51 14.54
C TYR A 141 -0.13 -4.50 14.84
N TYR A 142 -0.17 -5.07 16.06
CA TYR A 142 -1.21 -6.03 16.44
C TYR A 142 -2.61 -5.42 16.48
N GLN A 143 -2.71 -4.13 16.83
CA GLN A 143 -3.97 -3.41 16.73
C GLN A 143 -4.47 -3.35 15.28
N HIS A 144 -3.60 -3.02 14.32
CA HIS A 144 -3.94 -3.01 12.90
C HIS A 144 -4.31 -4.41 12.39
N ARG A 145 -3.57 -5.44 12.79
CA ARG A 145 -3.85 -6.85 12.46
C ARG A 145 -5.24 -7.27 12.95
N ARG A 146 -5.52 -7.02 14.23
CA ARG A 146 -6.83 -7.30 14.84
C ARG A 146 -7.96 -6.53 14.13
N ASN A 147 -7.71 -5.28 13.77
CA ASN A 147 -8.68 -4.46 13.05
C ASN A 147 -8.94 -5.00 11.63
N PHE A 148 -7.94 -5.57 10.97
CA PHE A 148 -8.10 -6.28 9.69
C PHE A 148 -8.94 -7.55 9.86
N ASP A 149 -8.66 -8.36 10.87
CA ASP A 149 -9.38 -9.62 11.10
C ASP A 149 -10.86 -9.36 11.47
N LYS A 150 -11.13 -8.32 12.25
CA LYS A 150 -12.48 -7.89 12.64
C LYS A 150 -13.17 -6.97 11.64
N ARG A 151 -12.48 -6.56 10.57
CA ARG A 151 -12.97 -5.57 9.58
C ARG A 151 -13.49 -4.28 10.23
N VAL A 152 -12.71 -3.68 11.14
CA VAL A 152 -13.12 -2.46 11.86
C VAL A 152 -13.09 -1.26 10.92
N GLU A 153 -14.26 -0.68 10.64
CA GLU A 153 -14.43 0.46 9.73
C GLU A 153 -13.57 1.68 10.10
N GLY A 154 -13.13 2.45 9.09
CA GLY A 154 -12.31 3.66 9.25
C GLY A 154 -10.84 3.40 9.64
N THR A 155 -10.53 2.24 10.20
CA THR A 155 -9.14 1.88 10.56
C THR A 155 -8.35 1.43 9.34
N PHE A 156 -7.01 1.52 9.39
CA PHE A 156 -6.15 0.96 8.34
C PHE A 156 -6.42 -0.52 8.11
N GLY A 157 -6.49 -1.32 9.18
CA GLY A 157 -6.77 -2.76 9.07
C GLY A 157 -8.08 -3.06 8.35
N GLY A 158 -9.18 -2.37 8.70
CA GLY A 158 -10.46 -2.52 8.01
C GLY A 158 -10.42 -2.08 6.55
N ARG A 159 -9.87 -0.88 6.28
CA ARG A 159 -9.72 -0.38 4.89
C ARG A 159 -8.85 -1.31 4.04
N PHE A 160 -7.78 -1.88 4.61
CA PHE A 160 -6.95 -2.85 3.91
C PHE A 160 -7.70 -4.15 3.63
N LYS A 161 -8.55 -4.64 4.57
CA LYS A 161 -9.40 -5.80 4.33
C LYS A 161 -10.35 -5.59 3.14
N ASP A 162 -10.89 -4.38 2.98
CA ASP A 162 -11.79 -4.02 1.87
C ASP A 162 -11.11 -3.95 0.51
N THR A 163 -9.77 -3.98 0.45
CA THR A 163 -9.03 -4.06 -0.83
C THR A 163 -9.06 -5.46 -1.45
N GLY A 164 -9.37 -6.50 -0.68
CA GLY A 164 -9.34 -7.89 -1.12
C GLY A 164 -7.94 -8.53 -1.12
N PHE A 165 -6.92 -7.84 -0.64
CA PHE A 165 -5.61 -8.41 -0.29
C PHE A 165 -5.65 -9.11 1.07
N GLN A 166 -4.72 -10.04 1.28
CA GLN A 166 -4.53 -10.74 2.54
C GLN A 166 -3.51 -10.01 3.40
N TRP A 167 -3.58 -10.17 4.72
CA TRP A 167 -2.58 -9.59 5.63
C TRP A 167 -1.16 -10.04 5.30
N SER A 168 -0.98 -11.28 4.83
CA SER A 168 0.32 -11.82 4.42
C SER A 168 0.89 -11.19 3.14
N ASP A 169 0.11 -10.37 2.44
CA ASP A 169 0.58 -9.52 1.33
C ASP A 169 1.25 -8.24 1.85
N LEU A 170 1.25 -7.98 3.16
CA LEU A 170 1.94 -6.83 3.74
C LEU A 170 3.38 -7.16 4.14
N VAL A 171 4.23 -6.16 4.00
CA VAL A 171 5.57 -6.12 4.61
C VAL A 171 5.57 -4.95 5.58
N PHE A 172 5.94 -5.24 6.83
CA PHE A 172 6.04 -4.26 7.89
C PHE A 172 7.48 -3.79 8.02
N SER A 173 7.67 -2.48 8.10
CA SER A 173 8.95 -1.86 8.35
C SER A 173 8.79 -0.77 9.40
N TYR A 174 9.83 -0.56 10.21
CA TYR A 174 9.81 0.51 11.20
C TYR A 174 11.21 1.05 11.50
N VAL A 175 11.22 2.25 12.06
CA VAL A 175 12.40 2.91 12.61
C VAL A 175 12.09 3.20 14.08
N PRO A 176 12.74 2.50 15.03
CA PRO A 176 12.56 2.77 16.43
C PRO A 176 13.18 4.12 16.78
N GLN A 177 12.62 4.76 17.78
CA GLN A 177 13.17 5.96 18.36
C GLN A 177 14.27 5.59 19.36
N VAL A 178 15.52 5.73 18.93
CA VAL A 178 16.70 5.20 19.65
C VAL A 178 17.37 6.24 20.55
N SER A 179 17.18 7.54 20.31
CA SER A 179 17.77 8.62 21.11
C SER A 179 16.95 9.91 21.02
N HIS A 180 16.86 10.62 22.15
CA HIS A 180 15.99 11.77 22.42
C HIS A 180 14.51 11.56 22.07
N GLU A 181 13.66 11.60 23.09
CA GLU A 181 12.21 11.59 22.89
C GLU A 181 11.78 12.86 22.14
N LEU A 182 11.67 12.78 20.81
CA LEU A 182 10.83 13.64 20.00
C LEU A 182 9.50 13.81 20.71
N GLY A 183 9.16 15.06 21.02
CA GLY A 183 7.83 15.40 21.51
C GLY A 183 6.76 15.03 20.48
N SER A 184 5.51 14.97 20.94
CA SER A 184 4.38 14.58 20.09
C SER A 184 4.24 15.45 18.85
N GLU A 185 4.48 16.76 18.94
CA GLU A 185 4.44 17.69 17.80
C GLU A 185 5.48 17.36 16.72
N ALA A 186 6.70 16.97 17.12
CA ALA A 186 7.75 16.59 16.18
C ALA A 186 7.44 15.26 15.48
N LEU A 187 6.82 14.32 16.20
CA LEU A 187 6.35 13.05 15.63
C LEU A 187 5.19 13.25 14.66
N GLU A 188 4.25 14.15 14.97
CA GLU A 188 3.14 14.51 14.07
C GLU A 188 3.67 15.20 12.81
N ALA A 189 4.58 16.18 12.94
CA ALA A 189 5.21 16.83 11.79
C ALA A 189 6.00 15.84 10.92
N LEU A 190 6.67 14.86 11.53
CA LEU A 190 7.36 13.80 10.81
C LEU A 190 6.37 12.88 10.07
N GLU A 191 5.24 12.54 10.68
CA GLU A 191 4.18 11.77 10.03
C GLU A 191 3.63 12.51 8.81
N ASP A 192 3.32 13.80 8.96
CA ASP A 192 2.80 14.64 7.88
C ASP A 192 3.81 14.79 6.75
N TYR A 193 5.09 14.99 7.07
CA TYR A 193 6.17 15.02 6.10
C TYR A 193 6.24 13.71 5.30
N ILE A 194 6.23 12.56 5.98
CA ILE A 194 6.30 11.27 5.29
C ILE A 194 5.05 11.02 4.46
N GLN A 195 3.87 11.34 4.96
CA GLN A 195 2.62 11.20 4.20
C GLN A 195 2.61 12.07 2.94
N TYR A 196 3.10 13.31 3.04
CA TYR A 196 3.19 14.23 1.91
C TYR A 196 4.08 13.69 0.78
N PHE A 197 5.27 13.16 1.13
CA PHE A 197 6.23 12.65 0.16
C PHE A 197 5.84 11.27 -0.39
N SER A 198 5.41 10.35 0.49
CA SER A 198 5.13 8.96 0.11
C SER A 198 3.74 8.74 -0.49
N ARG A 199 2.79 9.65 -0.22
CA ARG A 199 1.39 9.61 -0.70
C ARG A 199 0.78 8.22 -0.53
N PRO A 200 0.72 7.68 0.69
CA PRO A 200 0.28 6.31 0.93
C PRO A 200 -1.20 6.15 0.56
N ILE A 201 -1.52 5.10 -0.19
CA ILE A 201 -2.87 4.87 -0.74
C ILE A 201 -3.93 4.69 0.36
N LEU A 202 -3.55 4.24 1.54
CA LEU A 202 -4.42 4.12 2.70
C LEU A 202 -3.97 5.05 3.83
N GLY A 203 -3.37 6.21 3.50
CA GLY A 203 -2.97 7.26 4.44
C GLY A 203 -4.10 7.81 5.31
N ARG A 204 -3.80 8.84 6.11
CA ARG A 204 -4.82 9.56 6.88
C ARG A 204 -5.87 10.16 5.93
N ILE A 205 -7.12 10.07 6.35
CA ILE A 205 -8.26 10.78 5.75
C ILE A 205 -8.38 12.09 6.53
#